data_AF-A0A0W8G3M0-F1
#
_entry.id   AF-A0A0W8G3M0-F1
#
_cell.length_a   1.000
_cell.length_b   1.000
_cell.length_c   1.000
_cell.angle_alpha   90.00
_cell.angle_beta   90.00
_cell.angle_gamma   90.00
#
_symmetry.space_group_name_H-M   'P 1'
#
loop_
_entity.id
_entity.type
_entity.pdbx_description
1 polymer ?
#
loop_
_entity_poly.entity_id
_entity_poly.type
_entity_poly.pdbx_seq_one_letter_code
_entity_poly.pdbx_strand_id
1 'polypeptide(L)'
;MIQIRLKPPCRREFRKDVYGPGVISLSRLIWGSAGAGLFLFLVAAVSEACRVGVLYPPLAATCFISAACAYLRVARPRQVIAGHFVSTVGGLAAVFAVKWAVSDPALALPLTLGLAVALAAALMQVFDADHPPAAATAAIPAILPLPADTLALPVHMAWGAVLVVGFSLAWNRVWFEFPAPEDGECASRRRFGLERVELAGLALCAAAFALMALRPVSEGCYLAGMWVMLAGLATLLAQPFVSGVVVGGEAQECPPDQSSVPPAPSVRRKAG
;
A
#
# COMPACT_ATOMS: atom_id res chain seq x y z
N MET A 1 20.27 18.76 -5.71
CA MET A 1 21.07 19.15 -4.52
C MET A 1 20.47 18.43 -3.31
N ILE A 2 21.28 17.73 -2.49
CA ILE A 2 20.80 17.04 -1.28
C ILE A 2 20.86 18.01 -0.09
N GLN A 3 19.77 18.12 0.68
CA GLN A 3 19.70 18.96 1.87
C GLN A 3 19.76 18.09 3.14
N ILE A 4 20.71 18.35 4.04
CA ILE A 4 20.80 17.67 5.33
C ILE A 4 20.22 18.59 6.42
N ARG A 5 19.27 18.08 7.22
CA ARG A 5 18.58 18.84 8.28
C ARG A 5 18.69 18.11 9.62
N LEU A 6 19.47 18.66 10.53
CA LEU A 6 19.70 18.12 11.88
C LEU A 6 18.80 18.80 12.91
N LYS A 7 17.49 18.86 12.63
CA LYS A 7 16.49 19.44 13.54
C LYS A 7 15.73 18.32 14.26
N PRO A 8 15.46 18.48 15.57
CA PRO A 8 14.66 17.52 16.32
C PRO A 8 13.22 17.47 15.80
N PRO A 9 12.46 16.39 16.07
CA PRO A 9 11.07 16.24 15.63
C PRO A 9 10.22 17.45 16.00
N CYS A 10 9.72 18.14 14.98
CA CYS A 10 8.75 19.22 15.14
C CYS A 10 7.83 19.26 13.92
N ARG A 11 6.62 19.85 14.06
CA ARG A 11 5.61 19.89 12.99
C ARG A 11 6.13 20.42 11.65
N ARG A 12 7.15 21.29 11.64
CA ARG A 12 7.76 21.82 10.41
C ARG A 12 8.56 20.76 9.64
N GLU A 13 9.26 19.87 10.34
CA GLU A 13 10.10 18.84 9.72
C GLU A 13 9.28 17.73 9.05
N PHE A 14 7.99 17.64 9.38
CA PHE A 14 7.06 16.68 8.77
C PHE A 14 6.18 17.29 7.67
N ARG A 15 6.41 18.54 7.26
CA ARG A 15 5.69 19.10 6.10
C ARG A 15 6.16 18.42 4.79
N LYS A 16 5.27 18.30 3.81
CA LYS A 16 5.52 17.63 2.51
C LYS A 16 6.74 18.17 1.76
N ASP A 17 7.06 19.47 1.89
CA ASP A 17 8.25 20.12 1.30
C ASP A 17 9.57 19.63 1.92
N VAL A 18 9.54 19.20 3.18
CA VAL A 18 10.71 18.72 3.93
C VAL A 18 10.77 17.20 3.96
N TYR A 19 9.61 16.56 4.05
CA TYR A 19 9.44 15.12 4.16
C TYR A 19 9.35 14.46 2.77
N GLY A 20 10.34 14.75 1.92
CA GLY A 20 10.39 14.33 0.52
C GLY A 20 11.76 13.78 0.10
N PRO A 21 11.89 13.29 -1.14
CA PRO A 21 13.19 12.88 -1.70
C PRO A 21 14.15 14.07 -1.78
N GLY A 22 15.45 13.81 -1.65
CA GLY A 22 16.49 14.85 -1.67
C GLY A 22 16.74 15.59 -0.35
N VAL A 23 15.96 15.29 0.70
CA VAL A 23 16.16 15.84 2.05
C VAL A 23 16.44 14.71 3.04
N ILE A 24 17.63 14.75 3.66
CA ILE A 24 18.00 13.87 4.78
C ILE A 24 17.66 14.62 6.07
N SER A 25 16.54 14.29 6.69
CA SER A 25 16.07 14.90 7.95
C SER A 25 16.30 13.96 9.14
N LEU A 26 16.91 14.48 10.20
CA LEU A 26 17.07 13.76 11.48
C LEU A 26 15.70 13.34 12.05
N SER A 27 14.68 14.19 11.91
CA SER A 27 13.31 13.89 12.34
C SER A 27 12.75 12.68 11.61
N ARG A 28 12.94 12.61 10.28
CA ARG A 28 12.52 11.46 9.47
C ARG A 28 13.31 10.21 9.79
N LEU A 29 14.62 10.34 10.01
CA LEU A 29 15.48 9.21 10.37
C LEU A 29 15.03 8.59 11.69
N ILE A 30 14.79 9.39 12.73
CA ILE A 30 14.36 8.89 14.03
C ILE A 30 12.91 8.38 13.94
N TRP A 31 11.98 9.23 13.49
CA TRP A 31 10.55 8.92 13.52
C TRP A 31 10.14 7.83 12.51
N GLY A 32 10.64 7.91 11.28
CA GLY A 32 10.35 6.93 10.23
C GLY A 32 10.94 5.57 10.56
N SER A 33 12.20 5.51 10.99
CA SER A 33 12.86 4.23 11.32
C SER A 33 12.29 3.61 12.60
N ALA A 34 12.05 4.41 13.65
CA ALA A 34 11.43 3.92 14.88
C ALA A 34 10.00 3.42 14.63
N GLY A 35 9.22 4.13 13.82
CA GLY A 35 7.88 3.71 13.42
C GLY A 35 7.89 2.39 12.66
N ALA A 36 8.79 2.23 11.68
CA ALA A 36 8.91 0.99 10.91
C ALA A 36 9.24 -0.22 11.80
N GLY A 37 10.20 -0.07 12.71
CA GLY A 37 10.58 -1.12 13.68
C GLY A 37 9.45 -1.44 14.66
N LEU A 38 8.80 -0.41 15.22
CA LEU A 38 7.68 -0.57 16.15
C LEU A 38 6.48 -1.25 15.47
N PHE A 39 6.15 -0.88 14.24
CA PHE A 39 5.04 -1.51 13.51
C PHE A 39 5.30 -2.99 13.31
N LEU A 40 6.50 -3.37 12.85
CA LEU A 40 6.84 -4.77 12.65
C LEU A 40 6.83 -5.56 13.97
N PHE A 41 7.36 -4.97 15.06
CA PHE A 41 7.30 -5.57 16.38
C PHE A 41 5.85 -5.84 16.81
N LEU A 42 4.97 -4.84 16.69
CA LEU A 42 3.56 -4.97 17.09
C LEU A 42 2.82 -5.96 16.19
N VAL A 43 3.08 -5.94 14.88
CA VAL A 43 2.53 -6.93 13.94
C VAL A 43 2.93 -8.34 14.35
N ALA A 44 4.21 -8.55 14.69
CA ALA A 44 4.69 -9.85 15.15
C ALA A 44 4.03 -10.29 16.45
N ALA A 45 3.96 -9.41 17.45
CA ALA A 45 3.33 -9.71 18.72
C ALA A 45 1.84 -10.08 18.57
N VAL A 46 1.10 -9.32 17.76
CA VAL A 46 -0.34 -9.55 17.53
C VAL A 46 -0.57 -10.79 16.65
N SER A 47 0.27 -11.02 15.64
CA SER A 47 0.23 -12.22 14.79
C SER A 47 0.41 -13.50 15.60
N GLU A 48 1.40 -13.52 16.51
CA GLU A 48 1.67 -14.64 17.42
C GLU A 48 0.51 -14.84 18.41
N ALA A 49 0.05 -13.77 19.05
CA ALA A 49 -1.05 -13.84 20.01
C ALA A 49 -2.37 -14.34 19.39
N CYS A 50 -2.67 -13.93 18.15
CA CYS A 50 -3.89 -14.33 17.44
C CYS A 50 -3.75 -15.65 16.68
N ARG A 51 -2.53 -16.20 16.57
CA ARG A 51 -2.21 -17.36 15.71
C ARG A 51 -2.63 -17.14 14.24
N VAL A 52 -2.41 -15.94 13.70
CA VAL A 52 -2.69 -15.61 12.29
C VAL A 52 -1.37 -15.30 11.60
N GLY A 53 -0.93 -16.17 10.69
CA GLY A 53 0.40 -16.10 10.08
C GLY A 53 0.50 -15.01 9.01
N VAL A 54 1.15 -13.89 9.34
CA VAL A 54 1.32 -12.74 8.42
C VAL A 54 2.75 -12.22 8.33
N LEU A 55 3.68 -12.82 9.06
CA LEU A 55 5.08 -12.39 9.13
C LEU A 55 5.87 -12.84 7.91
N TYR A 56 5.72 -12.06 6.84
CA TYR A 56 6.48 -12.21 5.61
C TYR A 56 7.26 -10.94 5.28
N PRO A 57 8.40 -11.04 4.57
CA PRO A 57 9.23 -9.88 4.23
C PRO A 57 8.48 -8.68 3.59
N PRO A 58 7.46 -8.89 2.73
CA PRO A 58 6.65 -7.78 2.20
C PRO A 58 5.97 -6.91 3.26
N LEU A 59 5.56 -7.49 4.38
CA LEU A 59 4.88 -6.74 5.45
C LEU A 59 5.86 -5.83 6.20
N ALA A 60 7.13 -6.23 6.31
CA ALA A 60 8.19 -5.35 6.84
C ALA A 60 8.45 -4.14 5.92
N ALA A 61 8.50 -4.35 4.60
CA ALA A 61 8.60 -3.26 3.64
C ALA A 61 7.37 -2.32 3.69
N THR A 62 6.19 -2.88 3.94
CA THR A 62 4.94 -2.12 4.15
C THR A 62 4.98 -1.27 5.41
N CYS A 63 5.52 -1.81 6.51
CA CYS A 63 5.77 -1.06 7.74
C CYS A 63 6.70 0.14 7.48
N PHE A 64 7.78 -0.08 6.72
CA PHE A 64 8.70 0.99 6.32
C PHE A 64 8.00 2.08 5.49
N ILE A 65 7.27 1.71 4.42
CA ILE A 65 6.56 2.67 3.59
C ILE A 65 5.54 3.46 4.42
N SER A 66 4.79 2.78 5.27
CA SER A 66 3.73 3.38 6.07
C SER A 66 4.25 4.36 7.12
N ALA A 67 5.45 4.13 7.68
CA ALA A 67 6.06 5.03 8.66
C ALA A 67 6.93 6.12 8.03
N ALA A 68 7.77 5.77 7.04
CA ALA A 68 8.81 6.63 6.51
C ALA A 68 8.41 7.35 5.20
N CYS A 69 7.37 6.88 4.51
CA CYS A 69 6.95 7.36 3.20
C CYS A 69 5.43 7.64 3.14
N ALA A 70 4.84 8.10 4.24
CA ALA A 70 3.40 8.27 4.41
C ALA A 70 2.70 9.23 3.41
N TYR A 71 3.46 10.09 2.71
CA TYR A 71 2.92 10.96 1.65
C TYR A 71 2.77 10.28 0.29
N LEU A 72 3.33 9.08 0.11
CA LEU A 72 3.17 8.36 -1.14
C LEU A 72 1.76 7.80 -1.25
N ARG A 73 1.20 7.85 -2.46
CA ARG A 73 -0.07 7.19 -2.79
C ARG A 73 -0.09 5.72 -2.36
N VAL A 74 1.02 5.02 -2.53
CA VAL A 74 1.16 3.60 -2.18
C VAL A 74 1.10 3.32 -0.68
N ALA A 75 1.22 4.35 0.18
CA ALA A 75 1.11 4.20 1.63
C ALA A 75 -0.34 4.37 2.14
N ARG A 76 -1.28 4.68 1.25
CA ARG A 76 -2.68 4.89 1.62
C ARG A 76 -3.36 3.59 2.02
N PRO A 77 -4.39 3.66 2.88
CA PRO A 77 -5.02 2.48 3.45
C PRO A 77 -5.54 1.46 2.43
N ARG A 78 -6.24 1.91 1.38
CA ARG A 78 -6.78 1.03 0.34
C ARG A 78 -5.66 0.29 -0.40
N GLN A 79 -4.63 0.99 -0.83
CA GLN A 79 -3.49 0.44 -1.57
C GLN A 79 -2.79 -0.64 -0.74
N VAL A 80 -2.56 -0.38 0.54
CA VAL A 80 -1.92 -1.34 1.45
C VAL A 80 -2.79 -2.60 1.62
N ILE A 81 -4.06 -2.46 1.99
CA ILE A 81 -4.95 -3.60 2.28
C ILE A 81 -5.30 -4.38 1.01
N ALA A 82 -5.85 -3.69 0.00
CA ALA A 82 -6.29 -4.30 -1.24
C ALA A 82 -5.11 -4.83 -2.06
N GLY A 83 -3.98 -4.11 -2.08
CA GLY A 83 -2.77 -4.50 -2.81
C GLY A 83 -2.24 -5.86 -2.36
N HIS A 84 -2.07 -6.06 -1.04
CA HIS A 84 -1.66 -7.34 -0.48
C HIS A 84 -2.64 -8.48 -0.79
N PHE A 85 -3.95 -8.20 -0.70
CA PHE A 85 -4.97 -9.18 -1.03
C PHE A 85 -4.91 -9.62 -2.50
N VAL A 86 -5.02 -8.68 -3.45
CA VAL A 86 -5.06 -9.01 -4.88
C VAL A 86 -3.75 -9.60 -5.39
N SER A 87 -2.61 -9.17 -4.83
CA SER A 87 -1.32 -9.74 -5.18
C SER A 87 -1.21 -11.20 -4.74
N THR A 88 -1.73 -11.54 -3.55
CA THR A 88 -1.77 -12.93 -3.10
C THR A 88 -2.70 -13.78 -3.98
N VAL A 89 -3.86 -13.24 -4.37
CA VAL A 89 -4.77 -13.89 -5.33
C VAL A 89 -4.06 -14.16 -6.67
N GLY A 90 -3.34 -13.17 -7.21
CA GLY A 90 -2.55 -13.33 -8.43
C GLY A 90 -1.43 -14.38 -8.30
N GLY A 91 -0.74 -14.40 -7.16
CA GLY A 91 0.27 -15.42 -6.84
C GLY A 91 -0.29 -16.84 -6.79
N LEU A 92 -1.44 -17.03 -6.14
CA LEU A 92 -2.12 -18.33 -6.09
C LEU A 92 -2.60 -18.77 -7.47
N ALA A 93 -3.20 -17.85 -8.23
CA ALA A 93 -3.62 -18.13 -9.60
C ALA A 93 -2.44 -18.57 -10.47
N ALA A 94 -1.28 -17.92 -10.35
CA ALA A 94 -0.07 -18.32 -11.06
C ALA A 94 0.41 -19.72 -10.65
N VAL A 95 0.44 -20.02 -9.34
CA VAL A 95 0.81 -21.36 -8.85
C VAL A 95 -0.12 -22.43 -9.41
N PHE A 96 -1.44 -22.21 -9.41
CA PHE A 96 -2.39 -23.18 -9.93
C PHE A 96 -2.28 -23.33 -11.46
N ALA A 97 -2.15 -22.23 -12.19
CA ALA A 97 -2.02 -22.24 -13.64
C ALA A 97 -0.75 -22.97 -14.10
N VAL A 98 0.40 -22.68 -13.48
CA VAL A 98 1.68 -23.30 -13.86
C VAL A 98 1.72 -24.77 -13.45
N LYS A 99 1.22 -25.13 -12.25
CA LYS A 99 1.12 -26.55 -11.84
C LYS A 99 0.27 -27.37 -12.81
N TRP A 100 -0.77 -26.77 -13.39
CA TRP A 100 -1.61 -27.43 -14.38
C TRP A 100 -0.97 -27.51 -15.77
N ALA A 101 -0.23 -26.47 -16.19
CA ALA A 101 0.27 -26.34 -17.55
C ALA A 101 1.71 -26.85 -17.77
N VAL A 102 2.56 -26.89 -16.73
CA VAL A 102 4.00 -27.13 -16.84
C VAL A 102 4.42 -28.32 -15.98
N SER A 103 4.85 -29.39 -16.63
CA SER A 103 5.38 -30.58 -15.96
C SER A 103 6.88 -30.54 -15.72
N ASP A 104 7.61 -29.64 -16.41
CA ASP A 104 9.06 -29.50 -16.27
C ASP A 104 9.41 -28.73 -14.99
N PRO A 105 10.05 -29.36 -13.99
CA PRO A 105 10.39 -28.72 -12.73
C PRO A 105 11.42 -27.59 -12.88
N ALA A 106 12.27 -27.60 -13.93
CA ALA A 106 13.27 -26.56 -14.15
C ALA A 106 12.64 -25.23 -14.56
N LEU A 107 11.51 -25.28 -15.30
CA LEU A 107 10.79 -24.10 -15.77
C LEU A 107 9.64 -23.69 -14.85
N ALA A 108 9.11 -24.61 -14.05
CA ALA A 108 7.94 -24.35 -13.20
C ALA A 108 8.14 -23.16 -12.25
N LEU A 109 9.28 -23.09 -11.55
CA LEU A 109 9.53 -21.99 -10.60
C LEU A 109 9.68 -20.61 -11.26
N PRO A 110 10.58 -20.40 -12.24
CA PRO A 110 10.72 -19.08 -12.87
C PRO A 110 9.44 -18.63 -13.57
N LEU A 111 8.69 -19.55 -14.21
CA LEU A 111 7.40 -19.23 -14.81
C LEU A 111 6.36 -18.83 -13.77
N THR A 112 6.29 -19.56 -12.65
CA THR A 112 5.36 -19.22 -11.55
C THR A 112 5.65 -17.84 -10.99
N LEU A 113 6.92 -17.50 -10.74
CA LEU A 113 7.30 -16.18 -10.22
C LEU A 113 7.01 -15.06 -11.20
N GLY A 114 7.36 -15.23 -12.47
CA GLY A 114 7.07 -14.24 -13.52
C GLY A 114 5.57 -14.01 -13.67
N LEU A 115 4.78 -15.08 -13.74
CA LEU A 115 3.33 -15.01 -13.86
C LEU A 115 2.67 -14.43 -12.59
N ALA A 116 3.16 -14.79 -11.41
CA ALA A 116 2.65 -14.26 -10.13
C ALA A 116 2.80 -12.74 -10.06
N VAL A 117 3.98 -12.21 -10.38
CA VAL A 117 4.23 -10.76 -10.36
C VAL A 117 3.45 -10.06 -11.48
N ALA A 118 3.35 -10.66 -12.67
CA ALA A 118 2.57 -10.09 -13.78
C ALA A 118 1.08 -9.99 -13.42
N LEU A 119 0.49 -11.06 -12.88
CA LEU A 119 -0.91 -11.05 -12.44
C LEU A 119 -1.13 -10.08 -11.27
N ALA A 120 -0.22 -10.05 -10.29
CA ALA A 120 -0.32 -9.12 -9.18
C ALA A 120 -0.26 -7.65 -9.65
N ALA A 121 0.67 -7.32 -10.54
CA ALA A 121 0.77 -5.99 -11.12
C ALA A 121 -0.49 -5.61 -11.91
N ALA A 122 -1.00 -6.51 -12.77
CA ALA A 122 -2.22 -6.28 -13.52
C ALA A 122 -3.42 -6.06 -12.59
N LEU A 123 -3.61 -6.90 -11.57
CA LEU A 123 -4.71 -6.77 -10.62
C LEU A 123 -4.60 -5.49 -9.79
N MET A 124 -3.40 -5.14 -9.30
CA MET A 124 -3.21 -3.87 -8.58
C MET A 124 -3.55 -2.68 -9.47
N GLN A 125 -3.18 -2.68 -10.76
CA GLN A 125 -3.54 -1.60 -11.68
C GLN A 125 -5.05 -1.54 -11.95
N VAL A 126 -5.68 -2.68 -12.19
CA VAL A 126 -7.14 -2.77 -12.44
C VAL A 126 -7.95 -2.29 -11.23
N PHE A 127 -7.53 -2.66 -10.02
CA PHE A 127 -8.20 -2.27 -8.77
C PHE A 127 -7.64 -1.00 -8.15
N ASP A 128 -6.75 -0.30 -8.85
CA ASP A 128 -6.07 0.91 -8.39
C ASP A 128 -5.45 0.80 -6.98
N ALA A 129 -4.84 -0.36 -6.71
CA ALA A 129 -4.33 -0.79 -5.41
C ALA A 129 -2.80 -0.94 -5.42
N ASP A 130 -2.10 -0.08 -6.17
CA ASP A 130 -0.64 -0.14 -6.31
C ASP A 130 0.06 -0.06 -4.95
N HIS A 131 0.67 -1.17 -4.57
CA HIS A 131 1.49 -1.25 -3.37
C HIS A 131 2.73 -2.12 -3.68
N PRO A 132 3.89 -1.53 -4.01
CA PRO A 132 5.06 -2.28 -4.47
C PRO A 132 5.48 -3.46 -3.56
N PRO A 133 5.44 -3.36 -2.22
CA PRO A 133 5.67 -4.53 -1.36
C PRO A 133 4.70 -5.69 -1.63
N ALA A 134 3.45 -5.42 -2.02
CA ALA A 134 2.48 -6.45 -2.34
C ALA A 134 2.87 -7.29 -3.55
N ALA A 135 3.62 -6.76 -4.53
CA ALA A 135 4.15 -7.56 -5.63
C ALA A 135 5.03 -8.72 -5.13
N ALA A 136 5.83 -8.50 -4.07
CA ALA A 136 6.60 -9.57 -3.43
C ALA A 136 5.71 -10.53 -2.60
N THR A 137 4.50 -10.10 -2.21
CA THR A 137 3.49 -10.98 -1.58
C THR A 137 2.97 -12.02 -2.57
N ALA A 138 2.87 -11.68 -3.85
CA ALA A 138 2.48 -12.63 -4.90
C ALA A 138 3.46 -13.80 -5.05
N ALA A 139 4.74 -13.61 -4.73
CA ALA A 139 5.74 -14.66 -4.82
C ALA A 139 5.62 -15.69 -3.68
N ILE A 140 5.06 -15.31 -2.53
CA ILE A 140 5.05 -16.12 -1.30
C ILE A 140 4.54 -17.55 -1.53
N PRO A 141 3.38 -17.78 -2.19
CA PRO A 141 2.87 -19.13 -2.40
C PRO A 141 3.77 -20.03 -3.26
N ALA A 142 4.71 -19.44 -4.02
CA ALA A 142 5.61 -20.17 -4.90
C ALA A 142 6.93 -20.55 -4.22
N ILE A 143 7.42 -19.76 -3.25
CA ILE A 143 8.78 -19.88 -2.70
C ILE A 143 8.86 -20.12 -1.20
N LEU A 144 7.79 -19.90 -0.44
CA LEU A 144 7.81 -20.03 1.02
C LEU A 144 6.84 -21.11 1.51
N PRO A 145 7.19 -21.84 2.58
CA PRO A 145 6.23 -22.69 3.26
C PRO A 145 5.11 -21.83 3.85
N LEU A 146 3.87 -22.26 3.65
CA LEU A 146 2.69 -21.58 4.17
C LEU A 146 2.28 -22.19 5.53
N PRO A 147 2.20 -21.38 6.60
CA PRO A 147 1.75 -21.85 7.92
C PRO A 147 0.23 -22.01 8.01
N ALA A 148 -0.51 -21.46 7.05
CA ALA A 148 -1.96 -21.52 6.96
C ALA A 148 -2.39 -22.24 5.67
N ASP A 149 -3.68 -22.56 5.60
CA ASP A 149 -4.29 -23.02 4.35
C ASP A 149 -4.00 -22.01 3.23
N THR A 150 -3.58 -22.55 2.09
CA THR A 150 -3.17 -21.81 0.90
C THR A 150 -4.24 -20.81 0.48
N LEU A 151 -5.52 -21.19 0.57
CA LEU A 151 -6.65 -20.33 0.19
C LEU A 151 -6.99 -19.25 1.24
N ALA A 152 -6.57 -19.42 2.50
CA ALA A 152 -6.77 -18.41 3.54
C ALA A 152 -5.72 -17.29 3.47
N LEU A 153 -4.59 -17.53 2.81
CA LEU A 153 -3.46 -16.61 2.75
C LEU A 153 -3.83 -15.19 2.28
N PRO A 154 -4.65 -14.96 1.23
CA PRO A 154 -5.01 -13.60 0.82
C PRO A 154 -5.70 -12.81 1.94
N VAL A 155 -6.58 -13.47 2.70
CA VAL A 155 -7.33 -12.84 3.79
C VAL A 155 -6.42 -12.59 5.00
N HIS A 156 -5.47 -13.49 5.28
CA HIS A 156 -4.43 -13.25 6.30
C HIS A 156 -3.54 -12.07 5.93
N MET A 157 -3.11 -11.97 4.68
CA MET A 157 -2.33 -10.83 4.21
C MET A 157 -3.09 -9.50 4.35
N ALA A 158 -4.38 -9.49 4.00
CA ALA A 158 -5.25 -8.34 4.26
C ALA A 158 -5.36 -8.01 5.75
N TRP A 159 -5.50 -9.02 6.61
CA TRP A 159 -5.53 -8.85 8.07
C TRP A 159 -4.24 -8.19 8.62
N GLY A 160 -3.07 -8.66 8.16
CA GLY A 160 -1.79 -8.05 8.52
C GLY A 160 -1.68 -6.61 8.01
N ALA A 161 -2.16 -6.35 6.79
CA ALA A 161 -2.19 -5.02 6.20
C ALA A 161 -3.11 -4.04 6.96
N VAL A 162 -4.28 -4.50 7.42
CA VAL A 162 -5.19 -3.70 8.28
C VAL A 162 -4.50 -3.28 9.57
N LEU A 163 -3.73 -4.18 10.18
CA LEU A 163 -2.98 -3.88 11.38
C LEU A 163 -1.92 -2.79 11.14
N VAL A 164 -1.15 -2.90 10.05
CA VAL A 164 -0.17 -1.87 9.66
C VAL A 164 -0.86 -0.53 9.37
N VAL A 165 -1.99 -0.54 8.67
CA VAL A 165 -2.80 0.66 8.42
C VAL A 165 -3.27 1.30 9.72
N GLY A 166 -3.76 0.50 10.68
CA GLY A 166 -4.18 0.98 11.99
C GLY A 166 -3.05 1.69 12.73
N PHE A 167 -1.86 1.09 12.76
CA PHE A 167 -0.68 1.71 13.37
C PHE A 167 -0.21 2.95 12.61
N SER A 168 -0.24 2.92 11.28
CA SER A 168 0.08 4.06 10.42
C SER A 168 -0.85 5.25 10.71
N LEU A 169 -2.16 5.01 10.82
CA LEU A 169 -3.16 6.03 11.17
C LEU A 169 -2.91 6.64 12.54
N ALA A 170 -2.47 5.86 13.53
CA ALA A 170 -2.17 6.35 14.87
C ALA A 170 -0.83 7.11 14.92
N TRP A 171 0.22 6.55 14.33
CA TRP A 171 1.60 7.07 14.36
C TRP A 171 1.77 8.35 13.57
N ASN A 172 1.25 8.39 12.34
CA ASN A 172 1.44 9.52 11.44
C ASN A 172 0.64 10.75 11.88
N ARG A 173 -0.54 10.52 12.49
CA ARG A 173 -1.40 11.59 13.04
C ARG A 173 -0.79 12.42 14.17
N VAL A 174 0.28 11.92 14.80
CA VAL A 174 1.01 12.69 15.81
C VAL A 174 1.58 13.98 15.22
N TRP A 175 2.03 13.95 13.96
CA TRP A 175 2.74 15.07 13.34
C TRP A 175 2.05 15.67 12.12
N PHE A 176 1.25 14.90 11.38
CA PHE A 176 0.58 15.36 10.17
C PHE A 176 -0.76 14.67 9.95
N GLU A 177 -1.64 15.29 9.16
CA GLU A 177 -2.89 14.66 8.74
C GLU A 177 -2.59 13.46 7.85
N PHE A 178 -3.12 12.30 8.24
CA PHE A 178 -2.96 11.06 7.52
C PHE A 178 -4.30 10.32 7.44
N PRO A 179 -4.71 9.82 6.27
CA PRO A 179 -4.01 9.91 4.97
C PRO A 179 -3.94 11.36 4.45
N ALA A 180 -2.85 11.70 3.76
CA ALA A 180 -2.65 13.06 3.24
C ALA A 180 -3.66 13.38 2.11
N PRO A 181 -4.25 14.58 2.02
CA PRO A 181 -5.15 14.92 0.91
C PRO A 181 -4.43 14.89 -0.46
N GLU A 182 -5.14 14.50 -1.53
CA GLU A 182 -4.61 14.47 -2.92
C GLU A 182 -4.53 15.87 -3.50
N ASP A 183 -5.60 16.64 -3.30
CA ASP A 183 -5.77 17.97 -3.87
C ASP A 183 -5.47 18.96 -2.76
N GLY A 184 -4.63 19.97 -3.02
CA GLY A 184 -4.27 21.01 -2.06
C GLY A 184 -5.44 21.88 -1.54
N GLU A 185 -6.68 21.46 -1.80
CA GLU A 185 -7.90 22.09 -1.30
C GLU A 185 -8.18 21.70 0.16
N CYS A 186 -8.66 22.70 0.89
CA CYS A 186 -8.92 22.64 2.32
C CYS A 186 -9.87 21.49 2.65
N ALA A 187 -9.45 20.63 3.57
CA ALA A 187 -10.15 19.44 4.04
C ALA A 187 -11.66 19.68 4.17
N SER A 188 -12.46 19.07 3.29
CA SER A 188 -13.88 18.89 3.58
C SER A 188 -13.99 18.14 4.92
N ARG A 189 -15.01 18.49 5.70
CA ARG A 189 -15.25 18.20 7.13
C ARG A 189 -15.21 16.72 7.57
N ARG A 190 -14.75 15.77 6.74
CA ARG A 190 -14.55 14.35 7.11
C ARG A 190 -13.13 14.13 7.62
N ARG A 191 -13.02 13.62 8.86
CA ARG A 191 -11.78 13.38 9.62
C ARG A 191 -10.66 12.56 8.93
N PHE A 192 -10.89 11.98 7.75
CA PHE A 192 -9.95 11.10 7.06
C PHE A 192 -9.70 11.47 5.58
N GLY A 193 -10.44 12.42 4.98
CA GLY A 193 -10.28 12.72 3.55
C GLY A 193 -10.62 11.55 2.59
N LEU A 194 -11.33 10.52 3.08
CA LEU A 194 -11.71 9.33 2.31
C LEU A 194 -13.15 9.43 1.77
N GLU A 195 -13.39 8.76 0.63
CA GLU A 195 -14.73 8.57 0.09
C GLU A 195 -15.60 7.70 1.02
N ARG A 196 -16.94 7.80 0.90
CA ARG A 196 -17.86 7.05 1.79
C ARG A 196 -17.67 5.54 1.66
N VAL A 197 -17.50 5.07 0.43
CA VAL A 197 -17.32 3.64 0.12
C VAL A 197 -16.00 3.13 0.67
N GLU A 198 -14.91 3.89 0.48
CA GLU A 198 -13.60 3.52 1.01
C GLU A 198 -13.59 3.48 2.54
N LEU A 199 -14.21 4.46 3.19
CA LEU A 199 -14.35 4.47 4.66
C LEU A 199 -15.17 3.28 5.16
N ALA A 200 -16.25 2.91 4.46
CA ALA A 200 -17.07 1.75 4.81
C ALA A 200 -16.29 0.44 4.65
N GLY A 201 -15.56 0.27 3.55
CA GLY A 201 -14.68 -0.87 3.33
C GLY A 201 -13.60 -0.98 4.41
N LEU A 202 -12.97 0.15 4.76
CA LEU A 202 -11.96 0.19 5.83
C LEU A 202 -12.55 -0.19 7.20
N ALA A 203 -13.75 0.30 7.52
CA ALA A 203 -14.44 -0.01 8.76
C ALA A 203 -14.81 -1.51 8.85
N LEU A 204 -15.28 -2.09 7.75
CA LEU A 204 -15.54 -3.53 7.66
C LEU A 204 -14.26 -4.35 7.85
N CYS A 205 -13.17 -3.98 7.18
CA CYS A 205 -11.86 -4.63 7.37
C CYS A 205 -11.35 -4.52 8.81
N ALA A 206 -11.54 -3.39 9.47
CA ALA A 206 -11.17 -3.20 10.88
C ALA A 206 -12.04 -4.05 11.84
N ALA A 207 -13.36 -4.14 11.59
CA ALA A 207 -14.24 -5.02 12.35
C ALA A 207 -13.87 -6.50 12.15
N ALA A 208 -13.57 -6.90 10.91
CA ALA A 208 -13.09 -8.23 10.58
C ALA A 208 -11.78 -8.56 11.27
N PHE A 209 -10.84 -7.61 11.31
CA PHE A 209 -9.58 -7.77 12.04
C PHE A 209 -9.83 -8.13 13.51
N ALA A 210 -10.72 -7.41 14.19
CA ALA A 210 -11.07 -7.66 15.58
C ALA A 210 -11.71 -9.05 15.78
N LEU A 211 -12.61 -9.47 14.88
CA LEU A 211 -13.23 -10.80 14.92
C LEU A 211 -12.19 -11.92 14.71
N MET A 212 -11.31 -11.76 13.72
CA MET A 212 -10.24 -12.72 13.44
C MET A 212 -9.20 -12.79 14.57
N ALA A 213 -8.95 -11.69 15.28
CA ALA A 213 -8.05 -11.67 16.43
C ALA A 213 -8.57 -12.51 17.61
N LEU A 214 -9.87 -12.79 17.68
CA LEU A 214 -10.47 -13.67 18.68
C LEU A 214 -10.31 -15.16 18.39
N ARG A 215 -9.54 -15.54 17.36
CA ARG A 215 -9.25 -16.94 17.00
C ARG A 215 -8.83 -17.82 18.19
N PRO A 216 -7.99 -17.39 19.14
CA PRO A 216 -7.62 -18.23 20.29
C PRO A 216 -8.81 -18.59 21.20
N VAL A 217 -9.89 -17.82 21.15
CA VAL A 217 -11.09 -17.97 22.00
C VAL A 217 -12.22 -18.68 21.25
N SER A 218 -12.44 -18.34 19.97
CA SER A 218 -13.55 -18.88 19.18
C SER A 218 -13.21 -18.98 17.70
N GLU A 219 -13.22 -20.21 17.18
CA GLU A 219 -13.07 -20.46 15.75
C GLU A 219 -14.27 -19.90 14.95
N GLY A 220 -15.47 -19.89 15.54
CA GLY A 220 -16.65 -19.30 14.92
C GLY A 220 -16.51 -17.79 14.69
N CYS A 221 -15.91 -17.07 15.65
CA CYS A 221 -15.60 -15.64 15.49
C CYS A 221 -14.56 -15.43 14.39
N TYR A 222 -13.54 -16.29 14.32
CA TYR A 222 -12.52 -16.24 13.28
C TYR A 222 -13.13 -16.45 11.87
N LEU A 223 -13.97 -17.47 11.69
CA LEU A 223 -14.65 -17.72 10.42
C LEU A 223 -15.59 -16.58 10.02
N ALA A 224 -16.38 -16.06 10.97
CA ALA A 224 -17.20 -14.87 10.72
C ALA A 224 -16.32 -13.68 10.30
N GLY A 225 -15.18 -13.49 10.98
CA GLY A 225 -14.19 -12.47 10.64
C GLY A 225 -13.63 -12.62 9.22
N MET A 226 -13.35 -13.84 8.76
CA MET A 226 -12.91 -14.10 7.37
C MET A 226 -13.95 -13.60 6.35
N TRP A 227 -15.24 -13.90 6.57
CA TRP A 227 -16.32 -13.43 5.69
C TRP A 227 -16.49 -11.91 5.71
N VAL A 228 -16.42 -11.30 6.90
CA VAL A 228 -16.49 -9.83 7.02
C VAL A 228 -15.27 -9.17 6.35
N MET A 229 -14.09 -9.79 6.43
CA MET A 229 -12.88 -9.30 5.75
C MET A 229 -13.08 -9.31 4.24
N LEU A 230 -13.60 -10.42 3.68
CA LEU A 230 -13.92 -10.52 2.26
C LEU A 230 -14.94 -9.46 1.81
N ALA A 231 -15.97 -9.18 2.61
CA ALA A 231 -16.94 -8.13 2.32
C ALA A 231 -16.30 -6.73 2.33
N GLY A 232 -15.43 -6.45 3.30
CA GLY A 232 -14.66 -5.20 3.36
C GLY A 232 -13.73 -5.04 2.16
N LEU A 233 -13.01 -6.10 1.79
CA LEU A 233 -12.15 -6.14 0.60
C LEU A 233 -12.94 -5.93 -0.68
N ALA A 234 -14.07 -6.61 -0.87
CA ALA A 234 -14.93 -6.40 -2.02
C ALA A 234 -15.39 -4.93 -2.13
N THR A 235 -15.71 -4.31 -1.01
CA THR A 235 -16.07 -2.88 -0.94
C THR A 235 -14.90 -1.98 -1.37
N LEU A 236 -13.69 -2.25 -0.89
CA LEU A 236 -12.48 -1.51 -1.26
C LEU A 236 -12.11 -1.68 -2.74
N LEU A 237 -12.28 -2.89 -3.28
CA LEU A 237 -11.98 -3.22 -4.69
C LEU A 237 -13.03 -2.66 -5.65
N ALA A 238 -14.27 -2.48 -5.22
CA ALA A 238 -15.33 -1.91 -6.03
C ALA A 238 -15.22 -0.39 -6.21
N GLN A 239 -14.53 0.31 -5.30
CA GLN A 239 -14.50 1.77 -5.26
C GLN A 239 -14.04 2.44 -6.59
N PRO A 240 -12.96 1.99 -7.27
CA PRO A 240 -12.55 2.58 -8.55
C PRO A 240 -13.62 2.49 -9.64
N PHE A 241 -14.46 1.47 -9.59
CA PHE A 241 -15.53 1.26 -10.58
C PHE A 241 -16.80 2.06 -10.25
N VAL A 242 -17.01 2.39 -8.98
CA VAL A 242 -18.15 3.21 -8.54
C VAL A 242 -17.86 4.70 -8.73
N SER A 243 -16.62 5.13 -8.52
CA SER A 243 -16.22 6.54 -8.59
C SER A 243 -15.49 6.90 -9.90
N GLY A 244 -15.15 5.91 -10.72
CA GLY A 244 -14.38 6.10 -11.94
C GLY A 244 -15.16 6.82 -13.04
N VAL A 245 -14.46 7.71 -13.76
CA VAL A 245 -14.96 8.34 -14.99
C VAL A 245 -14.19 7.75 -16.16
N VAL A 246 -14.90 7.19 -17.14
CA VAL A 246 -14.28 6.67 -18.37
C VAL A 246 -13.95 7.86 -19.27
N VAL A 247 -12.67 8.17 -19.38
CA VAL A 247 -12.17 9.15 -20.36
C VAL A 247 -11.84 8.40 -21.65
N GLY A 248 -12.78 8.41 -22.60
CA GLY A 248 -12.51 7.95 -23.96
C GLY A 248 -11.91 9.09 -24.77
N GLY A 249 -10.71 8.89 -25.31
CA GLY A 249 -10.09 9.81 -26.27
C GLY A 249 -9.73 9.08 -27.55
N GLU A 250 -10.17 9.60 -28.70
CA GLU A 250 -9.43 9.38 -29.94
C GLU A 250 -8.01 9.90 -29.72
N ALA A 251 -7.01 9.13 -30.11
CA ALA A 251 -5.60 9.50 -29.98
C ALA A 251 -5.33 10.73 -30.85
N GLN A 252 -5.55 11.92 -30.30
CA GLN A 252 -5.20 13.16 -30.97
C GLN A 252 -3.69 13.30 -30.86
N GLU A 253 -2.99 13.12 -31.98
CA GLU A 253 -1.55 13.34 -32.08
C GLU A 253 -1.22 14.72 -31.53
N CYS A 254 -0.41 14.77 -30.46
CA CYS A 254 0.16 16.03 -30.00
C CYS A 254 0.95 16.65 -31.16
N PRO A 255 0.66 17.89 -31.58
CA PRO A 255 1.51 18.58 -32.55
C PRO A 255 2.93 18.69 -31.99
N PRO A 256 3.98 18.56 -32.82
CA PRO A 256 5.35 18.64 -32.37
C PRO A 256 5.63 20.00 -31.71
N ASP A 257 6.16 19.93 -30.49
CA ASP A 257 6.52 21.07 -29.65
C ASP A 257 7.51 21.99 -30.37
N GLN A 258 7.14 23.26 -30.57
CA GLN A 258 8.01 24.30 -31.16
C GLN A 258 8.94 24.95 -30.11
N SER A 259 9.37 24.22 -29.09
CA SER A 259 10.20 24.74 -27.99
C SER A 259 11.71 24.73 -28.29
N SER A 260 12.13 25.12 -29.50
CA SER A 260 13.55 25.31 -29.83
C SER A 260 13.87 26.73 -30.33
N VAL A 261 13.25 27.75 -29.74
CA VAL A 261 13.69 29.15 -29.91
C VAL A 261 14.46 29.57 -28.64
N PRO A 262 15.79 29.77 -28.71
CA PRO A 262 16.54 30.30 -27.57
C PRO A 262 16.14 31.77 -27.31
N PRO A 263 16.17 32.24 -26.04
CA PRO A 263 15.84 33.61 -25.72
C PRO A 263 16.85 34.59 -26.32
N ALA A 264 16.35 35.63 -26.99
CA ALA A 264 17.14 36.72 -27.54
C ALA A 264 17.91 37.47 -26.44
N PRO A 265 19.15 37.92 -26.69
CA PRO A 265 19.96 38.63 -25.70
C PRO A 265 19.39 40.02 -25.41
N SER A 266 19.17 40.31 -24.12
CA SER A 266 18.70 41.60 -23.62
C SER A 266 19.75 42.70 -23.84
N VAL A 267 19.40 43.72 -24.64
CA VAL A 267 20.20 44.93 -24.84
C VAL A 267 20.17 45.79 -23.57
N ARG A 268 21.32 45.95 -22.90
CA ARG A 268 21.54 46.95 -21.85
C ARG A 268 21.47 48.36 -22.47
N ARG A 269 20.43 49.13 -22.16
CA ARG A 269 20.48 50.60 -22.30
C ARG A 269 21.27 51.18 -21.13
N LYS A 270 22.39 51.83 -21.44
CA LYS A 270 23.07 52.78 -20.54
C LYS A 270 22.17 54.01 -20.41
N ALA A 271 21.85 54.41 -19.19
CA ALA A 271 21.38 55.77 -18.89
C ALA A 271 22.63 56.63 -18.60
N GLY A 272 22.70 57.79 -19.23
CA GLY A 272 23.58 58.89 -18.85
C GLY A 272 22.96 59.74 -17.75
#